data_AF-A0A645CTW4-F1
#
_entry.id   AF-A0A645CTW4-F1
#
_cell.length_a   1.000
_cell.length_b   1.000
_cell.length_c   1.000
_cell.angle_alpha   90.00
_cell.angle_beta   90.00
_cell.angle_gamma   90.00
#
_symmetry.space_group_name_H-M   'P 1'
#
loop_
_entity.id
_entity.type
_entity.pdbx_description
1 polymer ?
#
loop_
_entity_poly.entity_id
_entity_poly.type
_entity_poly.pdbx_seq_one_letter_code
_entity_poly.pdbx_strand_id
1 'polypeptide(L)'
;MTHGVSPAEMAHAYMMFGDGGTVSPLHSYTTVENIQTGEILLDNTLLPTTRAIGEDTAYIMNRLLRNVITVGTAHVIGGPTAGNMESIGKTGTTSDDVDHWFIGLTPYYVTATWMGYDQPVTLPWKNYGLHPPTLAWKEVMNRVQDGLEAKAFPTSDGVVTADYCTESGMLATANCPEKKTGYYKKDHLPDPCTVHP
;
A
#
# COMPACT_ATOMS: atom_id res chain seq x y z
N MET A 1 -15.48 -1.57 14.46
CA MET A 1 -15.89 -0.19 14.11
C MET A 1 -17.41 -0.15 14.12
N THR A 2 -18.03 0.83 14.77
CA THR A 2 -19.50 0.97 14.87
C THR A 2 -20.14 1.50 13.58
N HIS A 3 -19.34 2.11 12.70
CA HIS A 3 -19.68 2.48 11.33
C HIS A 3 -18.60 1.92 10.40
N GLY A 4 -19.00 1.28 9.30
CA GLY A 4 -18.06 0.84 8.26
C GLY A 4 -17.39 2.02 7.56
N VAL A 5 -16.36 1.73 6.77
CA VAL A 5 -15.66 2.72 5.93
C VAL A 5 -15.88 2.37 4.47
N SER A 6 -16.05 3.37 3.62
CA SER A 6 -16.23 3.15 2.19
C SER A 6 -14.90 2.78 1.51
N PRO A 7 -14.94 2.10 0.35
CA PRO A 7 -13.74 1.86 -0.44
C PRO A 7 -13.00 3.14 -0.84
N ALA A 8 -13.72 4.23 -1.08
CA ALA A 8 -13.12 5.53 -1.40
C ALA A 8 -12.32 6.09 -0.22
N GLU A 9 -12.87 6.04 1.00
CA GLU A 9 -12.15 6.47 2.21
C GLU A 9 -10.93 5.58 2.48
N MET A 10 -11.04 4.27 2.26
CA MET A 10 -9.92 3.33 2.41
C MET A 10 -8.79 3.61 1.41
N ALA A 11 -9.14 3.84 0.14
CA ALA A 11 -8.15 4.21 -0.87
C ALA A 11 -7.46 5.53 -0.50
N HIS A 12 -8.23 6.54 -0.09
CA HIS A 12 -7.70 7.83 0.32
C HIS A 12 -6.74 7.72 1.52
N ALA A 13 -7.11 6.94 2.54
CA ALA A 13 -6.27 6.74 3.73
C ALA A 13 -4.92 6.08 3.43
N TYR A 14 -4.85 5.25 2.38
CA TYR A 14 -3.62 4.57 1.99
C TYR A 14 -2.70 5.42 1.10
N MET A 15 -3.21 6.49 0.48
CA MET A 15 -2.47 7.32 -0.48
C MET A 15 -1.08 7.75 0.01
N MET A 16 -0.99 8.15 1.29
CA MET A 16 0.26 8.61 1.89
C MET A 16 1.41 7.61 1.82
N PHE A 17 1.14 6.30 1.76
CA PHE A 17 2.19 5.29 1.67
C PHE A 17 2.81 5.17 0.27
N GLY A 18 2.10 5.63 -0.77
CA GLY A 18 2.61 5.69 -2.14
C GLY A 18 3.21 7.04 -2.52
N ASP A 19 2.84 8.09 -1.80
CA ASP A 19 3.14 9.49 -2.16
C ASP A 19 4.06 10.18 -1.14
N GLY A 20 5.03 9.47 -0.58
CA GLY A 20 6.03 10.08 0.33
C GLY A 20 5.44 10.72 1.61
N GLY A 21 4.24 10.32 2.01
CA GLY A 21 3.57 10.80 3.22
C GLY A 21 2.57 11.94 3.01
N THR A 22 2.32 12.36 1.76
CA THR A 22 1.30 13.37 1.43
C THR A 22 -0.04 12.77 1.04
N VAL A 23 -1.10 13.54 1.23
CA VAL A 23 -2.46 13.24 0.81
C VAL A 23 -3.05 14.45 0.12
N SER A 24 -3.86 14.19 -0.90
CA SER A 24 -4.66 15.20 -1.59
C SER A 24 -6.13 14.85 -1.46
N PRO A 25 -7.04 15.84 -1.37
CA PRO A 25 -8.47 15.59 -1.34
C PRO A 25 -8.95 14.73 -2.52
N LEU A 26 -9.95 13.90 -2.31
CA LEU A 26 -10.61 13.19 -3.42
C LEU A 26 -11.47 14.17 -4.23
N HIS A 27 -11.42 14.05 -5.56
CA HIS A 27 -12.38 14.69 -6.47
C HIS A 27 -12.70 13.75 -7.64
N SER A 28 -13.83 14.00 -8.30
CA SER A 28 -14.28 13.25 -9.49
C SER A 28 -14.26 14.07 -10.78
N TYR A 29 -13.89 15.35 -10.70
CA TYR A 29 -13.81 16.27 -11.83
C TYR A 29 -12.61 17.20 -11.68
N THR A 30 -11.92 17.45 -12.80
CA THR A 30 -10.77 18.37 -12.85
C THR A 30 -11.21 19.78 -13.21
N THR A 31 -12.11 19.96 -14.17
CA THR A 31 -12.57 21.28 -14.63
C THR A 31 -14.06 21.28 -14.86
N VAL A 32 -14.69 22.45 -14.68
CA VAL A 32 -16.09 22.71 -15.06
C VAL A 32 -16.10 23.89 -16.01
N GLU A 33 -16.67 23.71 -17.20
CA GLU A 33 -16.75 24.76 -18.22
C GLU A 33 -18.19 25.13 -18.56
N ASN A 34 -18.39 26.38 -18.96
CA ASN A 34 -19.63 26.83 -19.56
C ASN A 34 -19.63 26.44 -21.04
N ILE A 35 -20.52 25.53 -21.45
CA ILE A 35 -20.58 25.01 -22.82
C ILE A 35 -20.92 26.09 -23.88
N GLN A 36 -21.58 27.18 -23.48
CA GLN A 36 -22.01 28.24 -24.40
C GLN A 36 -20.90 29.28 -24.63
N THR A 37 -20.08 29.56 -23.61
CA THR A 37 -19.05 30.61 -23.66
C THR A 37 -17.63 30.06 -23.72
N GLY A 38 -17.41 28.80 -23.35
CA GLY A 38 -16.08 28.20 -23.16
C GLY A 38 -15.36 28.66 -21.89
N GLU A 39 -16.03 29.41 -21.00
CA GLU A 39 -15.44 29.90 -19.76
C GLU A 39 -15.25 28.76 -18.74
N ILE A 40 -14.05 28.68 -18.14
CA ILE A 40 -13.79 27.76 -17.04
C ILE A 40 -14.38 28.35 -15.75
N LEU A 41 -15.38 27.67 -15.20
CA LEU A 41 -16.08 28.05 -13.97
C LEU A 41 -15.37 27.50 -12.71
N LEU A 42 -14.63 26.39 -12.87
CA LEU A 42 -13.88 25.75 -11.80
C LEU A 42 -12.69 24.99 -12.38
N ASP A 43 -11.52 25.12 -11.75
CA ASP A 43 -10.29 24.41 -12.09
C ASP A 43 -9.68 23.79 -10.83
N ASN A 44 -9.71 22.45 -10.77
CA ASN A 44 -9.17 21.58 -9.74
C ASN A 44 -8.01 20.72 -10.27
N THR A 45 -7.37 21.10 -11.37
CA THR A 45 -6.23 20.35 -11.94
C THR A 45 -5.07 20.22 -10.96
N LEU A 46 -4.88 21.22 -10.09
CA LEU A 46 -3.91 21.20 -8.99
C LEU A 46 -4.65 21.19 -7.66
N LEU A 47 -4.42 20.13 -6.89
CA LEU A 47 -4.97 20.01 -5.54
C LEU A 47 -3.94 20.40 -4.49
N PRO A 48 -4.36 21.03 -3.37
CA PRO A 48 -3.49 21.20 -2.23
C PRO A 48 -3.14 19.83 -1.62
N THR A 49 -1.86 19.56 -1.49
CA THR A 49 -1.33 18.39 -0.77
C THR A 49 -1.09 18.75 0.69
N THR A 50 -1.48 17.86 1.61
CA THR A 50 -1.14 17.97 3.04
C THR A 50 -0.23 16.82 3.44
N ARG A 51 0.77 17.08 4.29
CA ARG A 51 1.62 16.04 4.85
C ARG A 51 0.90 15.35 6.03
N ALA A 52 0.58 14.07 5.86
CA ALA A 52 -0.02 13.25 6.91
C ALA A 52 1.04 12.57 7.78
N ILE A 53 2.13 12.10 7.17
CA ILE A 53 3.26 11.44 7.83
C ILE A 53 4.60 11.89 7.24
N GLY A 54 5.70 11.64 7.97
CA GLY A 54 7.06 11.88 7.48
C GLY A 54 7.42 10.99 6.30
N GLU A 55 8.28 11.47 5.39
CA GLU A 55 8.74 10.74 4.21
C GLU A 55 9.45 9.44 4.58
N ASP A 56 10.23 9.48 5.65
CA ASP A 56 10.92 8.33 6.24
C ASP A 56 9.95 7.21 6.65
N THR A 57 8.83 7.61 7.26
CA THR A 57 7.78 6.75 7.78
C THR A 57 6.97 6.18 6.63
N ALA A 58 6.63 7.00 5.64
CA ALA A 58 5.97 6.55 4.43
C ALA A 58 6.82 5.53 3.67
N TYR A 59 8.12 5.79 3.51
CA TYR A 59 9.03 4.88 2.81
C TYR A 59 9.20 3.55 3.56
N ILE A 60 9.39 3.55 4.88
CA ILE A 60 9.45 2.32 5.67
C ILE A 60 8.13 1.55 5.56
N MET A 61 6.98 2.21 5.74
CA MET A 61 5.66 1.57 5.59
C MET A 61 5.45 0.98 4.20
N ASN A 62 5.91 1.67 3.17
CA ASN A 62 5.88 1.19 1.80
C ASN A 62 6.67 -0.12 1.65
N ARG A 63 7.90 -0.20 2.19
CA ARG A 63 8.71 -1.44 2.19
C ARG A 63 8.03 -2.57 2.97
N LEU A 64 7.41 -2.27 4.10
CA LEU A 64 6.64 -3.26 4.87
C LEU A 64 5.43 -3.80 4.08
N LEU A 65 4.69 -2.91 3.41
CA LEU A 65 3.54 -3.29 2.56
C LEU A 65 3.97 -4.06 1.31
N ARG A 66 5.20 -3.86 0.82
CA ARG A 66 5.77 -4.68 -0.25
C ARG A 66 5.90 -6.15 0.18
N ASN A 67 6.30 -6.40 1.42
CA ASN A 67 6.46 -7.76 1.93
C ASN A 67 5.16 -8.56 1.97
N VAL A 68 4.01 -7.89 2.10
CA VAL A 68 2.71 -8.54 2.05
C VAL A 68 2.48 -9.23 0.70
N ILE A 69 2.94 -8.60 -0.38
CA ILE A 69 2.81 -9.11 -1.76
C ILE A 69 3.93 -10.10 -2.10
N THR A 70 5.15 -9.91 -1.59
CA THR A 70 6.27 -10.78 -2.00
C THR A 70 6.35 -12.07 -1.21
N VAL A 71 6.10 -12.03 0.11
CA VAL A 71 6.29 -13.18 1.02
C VAL A 71 5.11 -13.38 1.99
N GLY A 72 4.13 -12.48 1.95
CA GLY A 72 3.04 -12.43 2.93
C GLY A 72 1.70 -12.96 2.42
N THR A 73 0.63 -12.41 3.00
CA THR A 73 -0.74 -12.88 2.77
C THR A 73 -1.25 -12.65 1.35
N ALA A 74 -0.62 -11.76 0.58
CA ALA A 74 -0.98 -11.48 -0.81
C ALA A 74 0.01 -12.08 -1.82
N HIS A 75 0.86 -13.03 -1.42
CA HIS A 75 1.83 -13.69 -2.32
C HIS A 75 1.19 -14.34 -3.54
N VAL A 76 -0.10 -14.67 -3.47
CA VAL A 76 -0.91 -15.20 -4.58
C VAL A 76 -0.92 -14.29 -5.82
N ILE A 77 -0.60 -13.00 -5.67
CA ILE A 77 -0.45 -12.09 -6.82
C ILE A 77 0.69 -12.53 -7.75
N GLY A 78 1.70 -13.25 -7.21
CA GLY A 78 2.80 -13.81 -7.98
C GLY A 78 3.82 -12.79 -8.48
N GLY A 79 3.80 -11.55 -7.96
CA GLY A 79 4.79 -10.51 -8.27
C GLY A 79 4.23 -9.18 -8.81
N PRO A 80 5.09 -8.35 -9.44
CA PRO A 80 4.75 -7.04 -10.01
C PRO A 80 3.59 -7.09 -11.01
N THR A 81 2.82 -6.01 -11.13
CA THR A 81 1.77 -5.84 -12.15
C THR A 81 2.37 -5.61 -13.54
N ALA A 82 1.52 -5.39 -14.55
CA ALA A 82 1.96 -5.13 -15.93
C ALA A 82 3.12 -4.13 -16.01
N GLY A 83 4.06 -4.38 -16.93
CA GLY A 83 5.25 -3.55 -17.10
C GLY A 83 6.28 -3.66 -15.95
N ASN A 84 6.20 -4.68 -15.10
CA ASN A 84 7.05 -4.83 -13.91
C ASN A 84 6.89 -3.67 -12.91
N MET A 85 5.70 -3.06 -12.88
CA MET A 85 5.41 -1.94 -11.99
C MET A 85 5.50 -2.34 -10.52
N GLU A 86 6.16 -1.49 -9.74
CA GLU A 86 6.24 -1.69 -8.30
C GLU A 86 4.84 -1.70 -7.66
N SER A 87 4.61 -2.66 -6.77
CA SER A 87 3.32 -2.90 -6.13
C SER A 87 3.50 -3.10 -4.63
N ILE A 88 2.63 -2.49 -3.83
CA ILE A 88 2.52 -2.71 -2.39
C ILE A 88 1.05 -2.88 -2.01
N GLY A 89 0.74 -3.48 -0.86
CA GLY A 89 -0.65 -3.55 -0.44
C GLY A 89 -0.87 -4.31 0.85
N LYS A 90 -2.14 -4.40 1.25
CA LYS A 90 -2.55 -5.12 2.45
C LYS A 90 -3.86 -5.86 2.25
N THR A 91 -3.87 -7.13 2.66
CA THR A 91 -5.12 -7.91 2.83
C THR A 91 -5.82 -7.52 4.14
N GLY A 92 -7.15 -7.45 4.10
CA GLY A 92 -8.01 -7.29 5.26
C GLY A 92 -9.14 -8.31 5.21
N THR A 93 -9.47 -8.89 6.36
CA THR A 93 -10.59 -9.83 6.52
C THR A 93 -11.26 -9.49 7.85
N THR A 94 -12.56 -9.22 7.85
CA THR A 94 -13.29 -8.95 9.10
C THR A 94 -13.57 -10.22 9.87
N SER A 95 -13.93 -10.06 11.15
CA SER A 95 -14.45 -11.16 11.97
C SER A 95 -15.65 -11.82 11.28
N ASP A 96 -15.81 -13.13 11.46
CA ASP A 96 -16.87 -13.94 10.84
C ASP A 96 -16.82 -14.06 9.30
N ASP A 97 -15.69 -13.66 8.69
CA ASP A 97 -15.39 -13.82 7.25
C ASP A 97 -16.41 -13.12 6.34
N VAL A 98 -17.04 -12.03 6.80
CA VAL A 98 -18.13 -11.33 6.09
C VAL A 98 -17.64 -10.28 5.10
N ASP A 99 -16.50 -9.64 5.36
CA ASP A 99 -15.86 -8.67 4.46
C ASP A 99 -14.43 -9.07 4.12
N HIS A 100 -14.12 -9.00 2.84
CA HIS A 100 -12.77 -9.21 2.30
C HIS A 100 -12.29 -7.96 1.60
N TRP A 101 -11.10 -7.51 1.97
CA TRP A 101 -10.52 -6.27 1.51
C TRP A 101 -9.12 -6.51 0.96
N PHE A 102 -8.81 -5.82 -0.12
CA PHE A 102 -7.44 -5.60 -0.53
C PHE A 102 -7.26 -4.14 -0.88
N ILE A 103 -6.28 -3.49 -0.26
CA ILE A 103 -5.89 -2.13 -0.62
C ILE A 103 -4.48 -2.23 -1.19
N GLY A 104 -4.36 -1.95 -2.48
CA GLY A 104 -3.10 -2.04 -3.21
C GLY A 104 -2.74 -0.70 -3.84
N LEU A 105 -1.43 -0.44 -3.89
CA LEU A 105 -0.86 0.75 -4.50
C LEU A 105 0.16 0.34 -5.55
N THR A 106 0.23 1.19 -6.57
CA THR A 106 1.34 1.33 -7.50
C THR A 106 1.73 2.81 -7.52
N PRO A 107 2.88 3.20 -8.11
CA PRO A 107 3.26 4.62 -8.21
C PRO A 107 2.25 5.50 -8.97
N TYR A 108 1.32 4.90 -9.71
CA TYR A 108 0.27 5.61 -10.45
C TYR A 108 -1.09 5.60 -9.75
N TYR A 109 -1.39 4.55 -8.99
CA TYR A 109 -2.76 4.28 -8.55
C TYR A 109 -2.81 3.78 -7.11
N VAL A 110 -3.83 4.22 -6.38
CA VAL A 110 -4.27 3.63 -5.12
C VAL A 110 -5.64 3.01 -5.37
N THR A 111 -5.83 1.76 -4.96
CA THR A 111 -7.06 1.02 -5.25
C THR A 111 -7.48 0.20 -4.05
N ALA A 112 -8.73 0.39 -3.63
CA ALA A 112 -9.40 -0.45 -2.66
C ALA A 112 -10.37 -1.39 -3.39
N THR A 113 -10.22 -2.69 -3.14
CA THR A 113 -11.14 -3.72 -3.62
C THR A 113 -11.80 -4.36 -2.41
N TRP A 114 -13.12 -4.41 -2.42
CA TRP A 114 -13.93 -5.04 -1.39
C TRP A 114 -14.81 -6.11 -2.01
N MET A 115 -15.03 -7.19 -1.25
CA MET A 115 -16.00 -8.21 -1.55
C MET A 115 -16.75 -8.57 -0.27
N GLY A 116 -18.07 -8.48 -0.33
CA GLY A 116 -19.00 -8.80 0.74
C GLY A 116 -20.42 -8.86 0.16
N TYR A 117 -21.38 -9.20 1.02
CA TYR A 117 -22.80 -9.10 0.71
C TYR A 117 -23.38 -7.83 1.34
N ASP A 118 -24.45 -7.29 0.75
CA ASP A 118 -25.17 -6.14 1.32
C ASP A 118 -25.74 -6.42 2.72
N GLN A 119 -26.06 -7.69 2.98
CA GLN A 119 -26.36 -8.20 4.31
C GLN A 119 -25.16 -9.01 4.81
N PRO A 120 -24.76 -8.89 6.08
CA PRO A 120 -23.57 -9.56 6.61
C PRO A 120 -23.77 -11.08 6.62
N VAL A 121 -23.24 -11.74 5.59
CA VAL A 121 -23.27 -13.19 5.42
C VAL A 121 -21.84 -13.68 5.26
N THR A 122 -21.50 -14.76 5.98
CA THR A 122 -20.17 -15.36 5.94
C THR A 122 -19.78 -15.79 4.53
N LEU A 123 -18.59 -15.39 4.10
CA LEU A 123 -17.97 -15.74 2.83
C LEU A 123 -16.72 -16.59 3.11
N PRO A 124 -16.82 -17.94 3.17
CA PRO A 124 -15.72 -18.81 3.56
C PRO A 124 -14.67 -18.96 2.45
N TRP A 125 -14.03 -17.86 2.04
CA TRP A 125 -13.10 -17.82 0.91
C TRP A 125 -11.88 -18.71 1.11
N LYS A 126 -11.47 -18.94 2.38
CA LYS A 126 -10.35 -19.81 2.74
C LYS A 126 -10.52 -21.23 2.22
N ASN A 127 -11.76 -21.70 2.05
CA ASN A 127 -12.06 -23.01 1.46
C ASN A 127 -11.68 -23.09 -0.03
N TYR A 128 -11.50 -21.94 -0.69
CA TYR A 128 -11.19 -21.84 -2.12
C TYR A 128 -9.71 -21.49 -2.39
N GLY A 129 -8.91 -21.28 -1.34
CA GLY A 129 -7.45 -21.09 -1.43
C GLY A 129 -6.98 -19.78 -2.10
N LEU A 130 -7.89 -18.94 -2.58
CA LEU A 130 -7.60 -17.70 -3.31
C LEU A 130 -8.34 -16.53 -2.67
N HIS A 131 -7.65 -15.43 -2.38
CA HIS A 131 -8.26 -14.21 -1.80
C HIS A 131 -8.83 -13.31 -2.92
N PRO A 132 -10.15 -13.28 -3.16
CA PRO A 132 -10.70 -12.72 -4.39
C PRO A 132 -10.46 -11.21 -4.59
N PRO A 133 -10.54 -10.33 -3.57
CA PRO A 133 -10.23 -8.91 -3.74
C PRO A 133 -8.81 -8.66 -4.25
N THR A 134 -7.86 -9.50 -3.84
CA THR A 134 -6.46 -9.41 -4.28
C THR A 134 -6.30 -9.79 -5.75
N LEU A 135 -7.01 -10.81 -6.23
CA LEU A 135 -7.00 -11.21 -7.63
C LEU A 135 -7.70 -10.18 -8.52
N ALA A 136 -8.85 -9.66 -8.07
CA ALA A 136 -9.57 -8.60 -8.77
C ALA A 136 -8.70 -7.34 -8.91
N TRP A 137 -8.00 -6.93 -7.83
CA TRP A 137 -7.04 -5.84 -7.89
C TRP A 137 -5.93 -6.09 -8.92
N LYS A 138 -5.32 -7.29 -8.91
CA LYS A 138 -4.25 -7.65 -9.84
C LYS A 138 -4.71 -7.56 -11.30
N GLU A 139 -5.89 -8.09 -11.60
CA GLU A 139 -6.44 -8.07 -12.94
C GLU A 139 -6.71 -6.64 -13.43
N VAL A 140 -7.33 -5.80 -12.58
CA VAL A 140 -7.57 -4.39 -12.91
C VAL A 140 -6.26 -3.65 -13.15
N MET A 141 -5.28 -3.80 -12.25
CA MET A 141 -3.97 -3.14 -12.38
C MET A 141 -3.21 -3.59 -13.63
N ASN A 142 -3.25 -4.87 -13.97
CA ASN A 142 -2.62 -5.35 -15.21
C ASN A 142 -3.21 -4.68 -16.46
N ARG A 143 -4.51 -4.38 -16.47
CA ARG A 143 -5.19 -3.74 -17.60
C ARG A 143 -4.93 -2.24 -17.66
N VAL A 144 -5.11 -1.54 -16.54
CA VAL A 144 -5.00 -0.06 -16.53
C VAL A 144 -3.56 0.43 -16.60
N GLN A 145 -2.59 -0.44 -16.32
CA GLN A 145 -1.16 -0.13 -16.39
C GLN A 145 -0.47 -0.68 -17.63
N ASP A 146 -1.20 -1.36 -18.52
CA ASP A 146 -0.62 -1.87 -19.74
C ASP A 146 -0.04 -0.72 -20.59
N GLY A 147 1.21 -0.87 -21.01
CA GLY A 147 1.95 0.17 -21.75
C GLY A 147 2.41 1.39 -20.93
N LEU A 148 2.14 1.48 -19.62
CA LEU A 148 2.71 2.54 -18.79
C LEU A 148 4.20 2.29 -18.53
N GLU A 149 4.97 3.37 -18.43
CA GLU A 149 6.38 3.32 -18.02
C GLU A 149 6.49 2.81 -16.59
N ALA A 150 7.40 1.85 -16.35
CA ALA A 150 7.68 1.36 -15.02
C ALA A 150 8.20 2.50 -14.12
N LYS A 151 7.51 2.73 -13.00
CA LYS A 151 7.91 3.70 -11.97
C LYS A 151 8.23 3.00 -10.66
N ALA A 152 9.01 3.68 -9.83
CA ALA A 152 9.27 3.32 -8.44
C ALA A 152 8.56 4.29 -7.50
N PHE A 153 8.29 3.85 -6.27
CA PHE A 153 7.80 4.74 -5.23
C PHE A 153 8.87 5.73 -4.76
N PRO A 154 8.48 6.90 -4.20
CA PRO A 154 9.42 7.81 -3.56
C PRO A 154 10.24 7.13 -2.46
N THR A 155 11.54 7.46 -2.42
CA THR A 155 12.47 7.06 -1.35
C THR A 155 12.66 8.21 -0.36
N SER A 156 13.31 7.94 0.78
CA SER A 156 13.66 8.99 1.74
C SER A 156 15.13 8.88 2.17
N ASP A 157 15.85 9.99 2.09
CA ASP A 157 17.21 10.10 2.61
C ASP A 157 17.28 9.98 4.14
N GLY A 158 16.15 10.06 4.85
CA GLY A 158 16.06 9.82 6.29
C GLY A 158 16.13 8.34 6.68
N VAL A 159 16.17 7.43 5.71
CA VAL A 159 16.13 5.98 5.94
C VAL A 159 17.45 5.32 5.59
N VAL A 160 17.86 4.36 6.41
CA VAL A 160 19.02 3.47 6.19
C VAL A 160 18.58 2.02 6.27
N THR A 161 19.34 1.16 5.58
CA THR A 161 19.19 -0.29 5.70
C THR A 161 20.26 -0.84 6.65
N ALA A 162 19.86 -1.77 7.51
CA ALA A 162 20.77 -2.54 8.34
C ALA A 162 20.23 -3.96 8.50
N ASP A 163 21.11 -4.93 8.74
CA ASP A 163 20.68 -6.28 9.00
C ASP A 163 20.26 -6.45 10.45
N TYR A 164 19.15 -7.15 10.67
CA TYR A 164 18.66 -7.53 11.99
C TYR A 164 18.70 -9.04 12.18
N CYS A 165 18.89 -9.44 13.43
CA CYS A 165 18.80 -10.83 13.85
C CYS A 165 17.33 -11.26 13.86
N THR A 166 16.96 -12.30 13.11
CA THR A 166 15.56 -12.74 13.00
C THR A 166 14.98 -13.27 14.32
N GLU A 167 15.84 -13.64 15.26
CA GLU A 167 15.44 -14.10 16.59
C GLU A 167 15.20 -12.94 17.58
N SER A 168 16.11 -11.96 17.64
CA SER A 168 16.02 -10.86 18.62
C SER A 168 15.35 -9.59 18.11
N GLY A 169 15.29 -9.38 16.79
CA GLY A 169 14.83 -8.14 16.16
C GLY A 169 15.83 -6.97 16.26
N MET A 170 16.93 -7.14 16.99
CA MET A 170 18.02 -6.17 17.15
C MET A 170 18.98 -6.17 15.96
N LEU A 171 19.86 -5.18 15.86
CA LEU A 171 20.87 -5.15 14.79
C LEU A 171 21.76 -6.39 14.87
N ALA A 172 21.94 -7.09 13.75
CA ALA A 172 22.67 -8.34 13.71
C ALA A 172 24.16 -8.12 13.98
N THR A 173 24.76 -8.99 14.77
CA THR A 173 26.22 -9.11 14.92
C THR A 173 26.77 -10.13 13.92
N ALA A 174 28.07 -10.39 13.96
CA ALA A 174 28.68 -11.48 13.20
C ALA A 174 28.09 -12.86 13.57
N ASN A 175 27.71 -13.05 14.83
CA ASN A 175 27.34 -14.34 15.40
C ASN A 175 25.85 -14.70 15.23
N CYS A 176 25.02 -13.79 14.71
CA CYS A 176 23.62 -14.11 14.44
C CYS A 176 23.50 -15.18 13.32
N PRO A 177 22.78 -16.29 13.56
CA PRO A 177 22.68 -17.41 12.63
C PRO A 177 21.84 -17.08 11.40
N GLU A 178 20.77 -16.31 11.56
CA GLU A 178 19.92 -15.81 10.48
C GLU A 178 19.76 -14.29 10.60
N LYS A 179 19.90 -13.62 9.46
CA LYS A 179 19.87 -12.16 9.34
C LYS A 179 18.93 -11.77 8.19
N LYS A 180 18.21 -10.68 8.35
CA LYS A 180 17.40 -10.06 7.28
C LYS A 180 17.63 -8.56 7.28
N THR A 181 17.50 -7.95 6.12
CA THR A 181 17.66 -6.50 5.99
C THR A 181 16.37 -5.78 6.39
N GLY A 182 16.50 -4.87 7.36
CA GLY A 182 15.45 -3.95 7.79
C GLY A 182 15.67 -2.54 7.21
N TYR A 183 14.64 -1.70 7.33
CA TYR A 183 14.66 -0.28 6.98
C TYR A 183 14.39 0.53 8.24
N TYR A 184 15.27 1.48 8.55
CA TYR A 184 15.27 2.22 9.81
C TYR A 184 15.38 3.71 9.55
N LYS A 185 14.78 4.51 10.41
CA LYS A 185 15.09 5.94 10.46
C LYS A 185 16.54 6.10 10.93
N LYS A 186 17.30 7.00 10.30
CA LYS A 186 18.73 7.24 10.57
C LYS A 186 19.04 7.56 12.03
N ASP A 187 18.11 8.15 12.74
CA ASP A 187 18.21 8.57 14.14
C ASP A 187 17.59 7.58 15.13
N HIS A 188 17.07 6.44 14.66
CA HIS A 188 16.33 5.49 15.48
C HIS A 188 16.63 4.03 15.10
N LEU A 189 17.91 3.66 15.18
CA LEU A 189 18.33 2.27 15.00
C LEU A 189 18.28 1.52 16.34
N PRO A 190 17.93 0.22 16.34
CA PRO A 190 18.04 -0.63 17.53
C PRO A 190 19.51 -0.79 17.96
N ASP A 191 19.69 -1.18 19.23
CA ASP A 191 21.01 -1.63 19.71
C ASP A 191 21.46 -2.93 19.01
N PRO A 192 22.75 -3.29 19.07
CA PRO A 192 23.26 -4.58 18.62
C PRO A 192 22.65 -5.78 19.35
N CYS A 193 22.52 -6.91 18.66
CA CYS A 193 21.95 -8.15 19.18
C CYS A 193 22.65 -8.63 20.45
N THR A 194 21.87 -8.82 21.51
CA THR A 194 22.35 -9.30 22.81
C THR A 194 22.23 -10.82 22.98
N VAL A 195 21.44 -11.48 22.12
CA VAL A 195 21.27 -12.95 22.11
C VAL A 195 22.49 -13.65 21.48
N HIS A 196 23.08 -13.01 20.47
CA HIS A 196 24.27 -13.47 19.76
C HIS A 196 25.33 -12.37 19.81
N PRO A 197 26.01 -12.15 20.95
CA PRO A 197 27.00 -11.09 21.09
C PRO A 197 28.16 -11.27 20.12
#